data_AF-A0A952TMA3-F1
#
_entry.id   AF-A0A952TMA3-F1
#
_cell.length_a   1.000
_cell.length_b   1.000
_cell.length_c   1.000
_cell.angle_alpha   90.00
_cell.angle_beta   90.00
_cell.angle_gamma   90.00
#
_symmetry.space_group_name_H-M   'P 1'
#
loop_
_entity.id
_entity.type
_entity.pdbx_description
1 polymer ?
#
loop_
_entity_poly.entity_id
_entity_poly.type
_entity_poly.pdbx_seq_one_letter_code
_entity_poly.pdbx_strand_id
1 'polypeptide(L)'
;MSGEWLGLTGSLLAGVLTLVTLSYIFGDHPVFRIALNLFIGAAAGYAGALVVQDVLLPQLVFPLVELASGVTPSIDGLELGIRLGLTLLLLTKLSPRTARLGNPASAILVGVGAALAIAGALQGTLLPQINASATIFDVSNFDLALQGGYYGESLSIILQGMLTLLAIASTLAYFHFGARGRGKQAPQRNILVDVLAWAGSVFIAITLATLFSGVLLAAMGALTERLDFLYTLFTQWVAR
;
A
#
# COMPACT_ATOMS: atom_id res chain seq x y z
N MET A 1 25.14 26.59 21.71
CA MET A 1 24.05 26.60 22.74
C MET A 1 22.67 26.31 22.14
N SER A 2 22.26 26.81 20.97
CA SER A 2 20.91 26.55 20.42
C SER A 2 20.64 25.10 19.98
N GLY A 3 21.65 24.36 19.51
CA GLY A 3 21.48 22.99 18.99
C GLY A 3 21.16 21.93 20.06
N GLU A 4 21.74 22.04 21.26
CA GLU A 4 21.49 21.08 22.35
C GLU A 4 20.06 21.18 22.90
N TRP A 5 19.53 22.40 23.05
CA TRP A 5 18.15 22.61 23.50
C TRP A 5 17.14 22.06 22.50
N LEU A 6 17.37 22.24 21.19
CA LEU A 6 16.51 21.66 20.15
C LEU A 6 16.52 20.12 20.21
N GLY A 7 17.69 19.51 20.34
CA GLY A 7 17.81 18.05 20.48
C GLY A 7 17.06 17.51 21.70
N LEU A 8 17.15 18.20 22.85
CA LEU A 8 16.44 17.81 24.08
C LEU A 8 14.93 17.96 23.97
N THR A 9 14.46 19.07 23.41
CA THR A 9 13.02 19.26 23.21
C THR A 9 12.44 18.23 22.23
N GLY A 10 13.19 17.91 21.16
CA GLY A 10 12.79 16.89 20.19
C GLY A 10 12.74 15.49 20.78
N SER A 11 13.74 15.09 21.57
CA SER A 11 13.76 13.78 22.21
C SER A 11 12.65 13.65 23.25
N LEU A 12 12.42 14.67 24.08
CA LEU A 12 11.33 14.71 25.05
C LEU A 12 9.96 14.61 24.36
N LEU A 13 9.75 15.38 23.29
CA LEU A 13 8.51 15.32 22.52
C LEU A 13 8.28 13.93 21.92
N ALA A 14 9.33 13.32 21.36
CA ALA A 14 9.29 11.96 20.84
C ALA A 14 8.99 10.93 21.95
N GLY A 15 9.58 11.11 23.14
CA GLY A 15 9.28 10.29 24.34
C GLY A 15 7.82 10.37 24.74
N VAL A 16 7.28 11.59 24.87
CA VAL A 16 5.87 11.82 25.21
C VAL A 16 4.94 11.22 24.15
N LEU A 17 5.19 11.45 22.86
CA LEU A 17 4.41 10.85 21.78
C LEU A 17 4.46 9.32 21.79
N THR A 18 5.63 8.75 22.08
CA THR A 18 5.79 7.29 22.22
C THR A 18 4.94 6.75 23.37
N LEU A 19 4.98 7.38 24.54
CA LEU A 19 4.16 7.00 25.70
C LEU A 19 2.65 7.12 25.41
N VAL A 20 2.24 8.23 24.79
CA VAL A 20 0.84 8.45 24.39
C VAL A 20 0.38 7.37 23.42
N THR A 21 1.22 6.99 22.46
CA THR A 21 0.89 5.94 21.48
C THR A 21 0.81 4.57 22.15
N LEU A 22 1.74 4.23 23.06
CA LEU A 22 1.71 2.98 23.82
C LEU A 22 0.54 2.89 24.79
N SER A 23 -0.02 4.03 25.23
CA SER A 23 -1.19 4.04 26.13
C SER A 23 -2.42 3.32 25.54
N TYR A 24 -2.48 3.17 24.20
CA TYR A 24 -3.52 2.41 23.52
C TYR A 24 -3.64 0.96 23.99
N ILE A 25 -2.55 0.37 24.51
CA ILE A 25 -2.57 -0.99 25.09
C ILE A 25 -3.60 -1.09 26.24
N PHE A 26 -3.85 0.00 26.96
CA PHE A 26 -4.80 0.05 28.07
C PHE A 26 -6.22 0.42 27.64
N GLY A 27 -6.45 0.68 26.36
CA GLY A 27 -7.74 1.06 25.80
C GLY A 27 -7.74 2.42 25.09
N ASP A 28 -8.91 2.82 24.59
CA ASP A 28 -9.09 4.07 23.87
C ASP A 28 -9.30 5.25 24.83
N HIS A 29 -8.33 6.15 24.88
CA HIS A 29 -8.33 7.33 25.74
C HIS A 29 -8.20 8.63 24.92
N PRO A 30 -8.74 9.77 25.40
CA PRO A 30 -8.72 11.03 24.66
C PRO A 30 -7.30 11.49 24.31
N VAL A 31 -6.31 11.18 25.16
CA VAL A 31 -4.90 11.53 24.94
C VAL A 31 -4.32 10.79 23.72
N PHE A 32 -4.62 9.49 23.58
CA PHE A 32 -4.22 8.72 22.40
C PHE A 32 -4.88 9.26 21.12
N ARG A 33 -6.16 9.64 21.19
CA ARG A 33 -6.88 10.24 20.05
C ARG A 33 -6.26 11.55 19.57
N ILE A 34 -5.65 12.34 20.45
CA ILE A 34 -4.92 13.56 20.05
C ILE A 34 -3.72 13.19 19.18
N ALA A 35 -2.92 12.19 19.58
CA ALA A 35 -1.78 11.74 18.78
C ALA A 35 -2.22 11.20 17.41
N LEU A 36 -3.32 10.43 17.38
CA LEU A 36 -3.90 9.91 16.14
C LEU A 36 -4.39 11.04 15.22
N ASN A 37 -5.15 12.01 15.76
CA ASN A 37 -5.63 13.16 15.00
C ASN A 37 -4.50 14.04 14.50
N LEU A 38 -3.43 14.22 15.29
CA LEU A 38 -2.23 14.93 14.86
C LEU A 38 -1.56 14.22 13.69
N PHE A 39 -1.41 12.89 13.77
CA PHE A 39 -0.81 12.09 12.70
C PHE A 39 -1.64 12.14 11.42
N ILE A 40 -2.97 11.92 11.52
CA ILE A 40 -3.89 12.01 10.37
C ILE A 40 -3.90 13.42 9.80
N GLY A 41 -3.92 14.44 10.66
CA GLY A 41 -3.88 15.84 10.26
C GLY A 41 -2.59 16.21 9.54
N ALA A 42 -1.44 15.74 10.02
CA ALA A 42 -0.15 15.92 9.35
C ALA A 42 -0.11 15.23 7.98
N ALA A 43 -0.61 13.99 7.89
CA ALA A 43 -0.70 13.26 6.64
C ALA A 43 -1.63 13.97 5.63
N ALA A 44 -2.81 14.41 6.07
CA ALA A 44 -3.75 15.16 5.25
C ALA A 44 -3.19 16.52 4.83
N GLY A 45 -2.48 17.22 5.73
CA GLY A 45 -1.82 18.49 5.46
C GLY A 45 -0.71 18.35 4.42
N TYR A 46 0.13 17.32 4.55
CA TYR A 46 1.16 17.01 3.56
C TYR A 46 0.55 16.68 2.19
N ALA A 47 -0.44 15.79 2.15
CA ALA A 47 -1.16 15.47 0.92
C ALA A 47 -1.81 16.72 0.31
N GLY A 48 -2.42 17.59 1.12
CA GLY A 48 -2.98 18.86 0.68
C GLY A 48 -1.93 19.81 0.12
N ALA A 49 -0.76 19.89 0.76
CA ALA A 49 0.35 20.70 0.27
C ALA A 49 0.85 20.21 -1.09
N LEU A 50 0.98 18.90 -1.29
CA LEU A 50 1.31 18.32 -2.60
C LEU A 50 0.25 18.65 -3.65
N VAL A 51 -1.04 18.52 -3.32
CA VAL A 51 -2.11 18.88 -4.26
C VAL A 51 -2.05 20.37 -4.63
N VAL A 52 -1.77 21.26 -3.67
CA VAL A 52 -1.62 22.68 -3.96
C VAL A 52 -0.41 22.94 -4.86
N GLN A 53 0.75 22.40 -4.50
CA GLN A 53 2.02 22.69 -5.17
C GLN A 53 2.14 22.01 -6.54
N ASP A 54 1.73 20.75 -6.64
CA ASP A 54 1.98 19.93 -7.83
C ASP A 54 0.77 19.85 -8.77
N VAL A 55 -0.43 20.22 -8.29
CA VAL A 55 -1.66 20.14 -9.08
C VAL A 55 -2.29 21.52 -9.26
N LEU A 56 -2.78 22.15 -8.19
CA LEU A 56 -3.60 23.37 -8.31
C LEU A 56 -2.81 24.56 -8.87
N LEU A 57 -1.62 24.82 -8.35
CA LEU A 57 -0.79 25.93 -8.82
C LEU A 57 -0.39 25.77 -10.30
N PRO A 58 0.27 24.69 -10.73
CA PRO A 58 0.72 24.55 -12.11
C PRO A 58 -0.41 24.30 -13.10
N GLN A 59 -1.48 23.60 -12.72
CA GLN A 59 -2.53 23.22 -13.69
C GLN A 59 -3.66 24.25 -13.81
N LEU A 60 -3.81 25.14 -12.82
CA LEU A 60 -4.91 26.10 -12.76
C LEU A 60 -4.44 27.53 -12.53
N VAL A 61 -3.68 27.81 -11.46
CA VAL A 61 -3.38 29.19 -11.04
C VAL A 61 -2.37 29.86 -11.96
N PHE A 62 -1.23 29.23 -12.27
CA PHE A 62 -0.22 29.84 -13.13
C PHE A 62 -0.75 30.15 -14.54
N PRO A 63 -1.43 29.22 -15.24
CA PRO A 63 -2.00 29.51 -16.56
C PRO A 63 -3.05 30.63 -16.56
N LEU A 64 -3.84 30.74 -15.48
CA LEU A 64 -4.80 31.82 -15.31
C LEU A 64 -4.12 33.18 -15.15
N VAL A 65 -3.04 33.24 -14.36
CA VAL A 65 -2.26 34.47 -14.15
C VAL A 65 -1.52 34.87 -15.42
N GLU A 66 -0.96 33.92 -16.16
CA GLU A 66 -0.34 34.15 -17.47
C GLU A 66 -1.34 34.75 -18.47
N LEU A 67 -2.54 34.15 -18.57
CA LEU A 67 -3.60 34.66 -19.42
C LEU A 67 -4.05 36.08 -19.02
N ALA A 68 -4.19 36.34 -17.72
CA ALA A 68 -4.58 37.65 -17.20
C ALA A 68 -3.49 38.72 -17.39
N SER A 69 -2.22 38.31 -17.44
CA SER A 69 -1.08 39.21 -17.68
C SER A 69 -0.76 39.43 -19.16
N GLY A 70 -1.55 38.84 -20.08
CA GLY A 70 -1.34 38.97 -21.52
C GLY A 70 -0.17 38.16 -22.08
N VAL A 71 0.37 37.23 -21.27
CA VAL A 71 1.40 36.27 -21.70
C VAL A 71 0.73 35.06 -22.34
N THR A 72 1.35 34.47 -23.36
CA THR A 72 0.87 33.20 -23.93
C THR A 72 0.88 32.13 -22.86
N PRO A 73 -0.27 31.52 -22.50
CA PRO A 73 -0.34 30.56 -21.42
C PRO A 73 0.52 29.32 -21.72
N SER A 74 1.06 28.72 -20.67
CA SER A 74 1.83 27.47 -20.68
C SER A 74 1.04 26.24 -21.15
N ILE A 75 -0.27 26.34 -21.26
CA ILE A 75 -1.19 25.29 -21.74
C ILE A 75 -2.16 25.84 -22.78
N ASP A 76 -2.62 24.99 -23.69
CA ASP A 76 -3.57 25.37 -24.72
C ASP A 76 -4.87 25.94 -24.10
N GLY A 77 -5.39 27.02 -24.68
CA GLY A 77 -6.56 27.71 -24.14
C GLY A 77 -7.81 26.83 -24.03
N LEU A 78 -7.95 25.83 -24.90
CA LEU A 78 -9.03 24.84 -24.85
C LEU A 78 -8.88 23.91 -23.64
N GLU A 79 -7.66 23.47 -23.33
CA GLU A 79 -7.38 22.62 -22.18
C GLU A 79 -7.63 23.36 -20.86
N LEU A 80 -7.16 24.61 -20.77
CA LEU A 80 -7.46 25.48 -19.63
C LEU A 80 -8.97 25.68 -19.45
N GLY A 81 -9.71 25.90 -20.54
CA GLY A 81 -11.17 26.01 -20.52
C GLY A 81 -11.87 24.76 -19.99
N ILE A 82 -11.42 23.56 -20.39
CA ILE A 82 -11.95 22.29 -19.89
C ILE A 82 -11.66 22.14 -18.39
N ARG A 83 -10.42 22.36 -17.96
CA ARG A 83 -10.01 22.24 -16.55
C ARG A 83 -10.78 23.21 -15.64
N LEU A 84 -10.94 24.46 -16.07
CA LEU A 84 -11.75 25.46 -15.37
C LEU A 84 -13.22 25.09 -15.33
N GLY A 85 -13.77 24.63 -16.46
CA GLY A 85 -15.15 24.18 -16.55
C GLY A 85 -15.44 23.05 -15.58
N LEU A 86 -14.59 22.02 -15.55
CA LEU A 86 -14.71 20.90 -14.62
C LEU A 86 -14.56 21.35 -13.16
N THR A 87 -13.63 22.26 -12.86
CA THR A 87 -13.45 22.84 -11.52
C THR A 87 -14.71 23.59 -11.07
N LEU A 88 -15.28 24.43 -11.93
CA LEU A 88 -16.49 25.18 -11.64
C LEU A 88 -17.69 24.25 -11.45
N LEU A 89 -17.82 23.22 -12.29
CA LEU A 89 -18.85 22.18 -12.13
C LEU A 89 -18.70 21.45 -10.78
N LEU A 90 -17.47 21.16 -10.33
CA LEU A 90 -17.25 20.59 -8.99
C LEU A 90 -17.67 21.55 -7.88
N LEU A 91 -17.40 22.85 -8.01
CA LEU A 91 -17.82 23.84 -7.01
C LEU A 91 -19.35 23.87 -6.83
N THR A 92 -20.13 23.53 -7.85
CA THR A 92 -21.60 23.46 -7.72
C THR A 92 -22.08 22.40 -6.73
N LYS A 93 -21.26 21.39 -6.38
CA LYS A 93 -21.56 20.35 -5.38
C LYS A 93 -21.56 20.88 -3.94
N LEU A 94 -20.98 22.06 -3.67
CA LEU A 94 -21.01 22.67 -2.33
C LEU A 94 -22.44 23.05 -1.90
N SER A 95 -23.36 23.26 -2.85
CA SER A 95 -24.76 23.59 -2.57
C SER A 95 -25.69 22.44 -2.99
N PRO A 96 -26.60 21.99 -2.10
CA PRO A 96 -27.57 20.92 -2.42
C PRO A 96 -28.45 21.22 -3.64
N ARG A 97 -28.69 22.50 -3.95
CA ARG A 97 -29.58 22.94 -5.05
C ARG A 97 -28.93 22.81 -6.42
N THR A 98 -27.64 23.09 -6.54
CA THR A 98 -26.89 23.07 -7.82
C THR A 98 -26.07 21.80 -8.03
N ALA A 99 -26.04 20.91 -7.03
CA ALA A 99 -25.21 19.70 -7.03
C ALA A 99 -25.38 18.76 -8.24
N ARG A 100 -26.53 18.79 -8.93
CA ARG A 100 -26.76 17.99 -10.14
C ARG A 100 -25.84 18.38 -11.30
N LEU A 101 -25.47 19.65 -11.41
CA LEU A 101 -24.59 20.15 -12.48
C LEU A 101 -23.17 19.62 -12.33
N GLY A 102 -22.71 19.35 -11.11
CA GLY A 102 -21.40 18.75 -10.84
C GLY A 102 -21.30 17.24 -11.09
N ASN A 103 -22.39 16.57 -11.50
CA ASN A 103 -22.39 15.12 -11.72
C ASN A 103 -21.36 14.63 -12.74
N PRO A 104 -21.20 15.25 -13.94
CA PRO A 104 -20.20 14.83 -14.91
C PRO A 104 -18.78 14.90 -14.36
N ALA A 105 -18.44 16.00 -13.66
CA ALA A 105 -17.12 16.15 -13.06
C ALA A 105 -16.88 15.11 -11.94
N SER A 106 -17.88 14.84 -11.10
CA SER A 106 -17.77 13.77 -10.10
C SER A 106 -17.67 12.36 -10.71
N ALA A 107 -18.33 12.11 -11.85
CA ALA A 107 -18.23 10.83 -12.55
C ALA A 107 -16.80 10.62 -13.09
N ILE A 108 -16.16 11.67 -13.60
CA ILE A 108 -14.75 11.63 -14.00
C ILE A 108 -13.86 11.35 -12.79
N LEU A 109 -14.04 12.05 -11.66
CA LEU A 109 -13.25 11.79 -10.44
C LEU A 109 -13.38 10.34 -9.96
N VAL A 110 -14.59 9.80 -9.93
CA VAL A 110 -14.82 8.41 -9.53
C VAL A 110 -14.22 7.43 -10.54
N GLY A 111 -14.38 7.69 -11.84
CA GLY A 111 -13.82 6.86 -12.90
C GLY A 111 -12.29 6.81 -12.87
N VAL A 112 -11.65 7.97 -12.73
CA VAL A 112 -10.18 8.08 -12.56
C VAL A 112 -9.74 7.43 -11.26
N GLY A 113 -10.45 7.65 -10.15
CA GLY A 113 -10.14 7.01 -8.86
C GLY A 113 -10.22 5.48 -8.94
N ALA A 114 -11.26 4.93 -9.58
CA ALA A 114 -11.39 3.50 -9.81
C ALA A 114 -10.29 2.96 -10.73
N ALA A 115 -9.97 3.66 -11.82
CA ALA A 115 -8.90 3.29 -12.73
C ALA A 115 -7.53 3.28 -12.01
N LEU A 116 -7.23 4.31 -11.22
CA LEU A 116 -6.00 4.38 -10.40
C LEU A 116 -5.94 3.28 -9.35
N ALA A 117 -7.06 2.94 -8.70
CA ALA A 117 -7.11 1.83 -7.75
C ALA A 117 -6.83 0.49 -8.42
N ILE A 118 -7.44 0.23 -9.59
CA ILE A 118 -7.20 -0.98 -10.37
C ILE A 118 -5.75 -1.04 -10.88
N ALA A 119 -5.25 0.05 -11.46
CA ALA A 119 -3.87 0.14 -11.93
C ALA A 119 -2.87 -0.02 -10.79
N GLY A 120 -3.13 0.61 -9.64
CA GLY A 120 -2.33 0.49 -8.42
C GLY A 120 -2.34 -0.94 -7.88
N ALA A 121 -3.48 -1.64 -7.88
CA ALA A 121 -3.54 -3.04 -7.49
C ALA A 121 -2.79 -3.93 -8.49
N LEU A 122 -2.97 -3.72 -9.79
CA LEU A 122 -2.30 -4.49 -10.84
C LEU A 122 -0.78 -4.31 -10.80
N GLN A 123 -0.31 -3.06 -10.78
CA GLN A 123 1.11 -2.72 -10.79
C GLN A 123 1.78 -2.94 -9.44
N GLY A 124 1.06 -2.71 -8.34
CA GLY A 124 1.60 -2.83 -6.98
C GLY A 124 1.56 -4.25 -6.45
N THR A 125 0.67 -5.11 -6.94
CA THR A 125 0.53 -6.48 -6.43
C THR A 125 0.65 -7.54 -7.52
N LEU A 126 -0.27 -7.58 -8.48
CA LEU A 126 -0.39 -8.71 -9.41
C LEU A 126 0.83 -8.86 -10.33
N LEU A 127 1.29 -7.78 -10.97
CA LEU A 127 2.44 -7.84 -11.88
C LEU A 127 3.75 -8.21 -11.16
N PRO A 128 4.11 -7.59 -10.02
CA PRO A 128 5.25 -8.05 -9.22
C PRO A 128 5.13 -9.52 -8.81
N GLN A 129 3.94 -9.98 -8.41
CA GLN A 129 3.72 -11.38 -8.02
C GLN A 129 3.88 -12.36 -9.20
N ILE A 130 3.38 -12.00 -10.38
CA ILE A 130 3.57 -12.79 -11.62
C ILE A 130 5.05 -12.86 -11.99
N ASN A 131 5.74 -11.71 -11.98
CA ASN A 131 7.17 -11.65 -12.30
C ASN A 131 8.00 -12.47 -11.30
N ALA A 132 7.74 -12.32 -10.00
CA ALA A 132 8.42 -13.10 -8.96
C ALA A 132 8.19 -14.60 -9.13
N SER A 133 6.98 -15.01 -9.55
CA SER A 133 6.67 -16.42 -9.82
C SER A 133 7.37 -16.94 -11.08
N ALA A 134 7.53 -16.09 -12.10
CA ALA A 134 8.22 -16.44 -13.34
C ALA A 134 9.73 -16.59 -13.14
N THR A 135 10.35 -15.72 -12.34
CA THR A 135 11.80 -15.77 -12.06
C THR A 135 12.25 -16.99 -11.26
N ILE A 136 11.34 -17.73 -10.64
CA ILE A 136 11.66 -18.99 -9.94
C ILE A 136 12.12 -20.07 -10.94
N PHE A 137 11.68 -19.98 -12.19
CA PHE A 137 12.21 -20.77 -13.29
C PHE A 137 13.41 -20.05 -13.89
N ASP A 138 14.55 -20.15 -13.22
CA ASP A 138 15.79 -19.53 -13.67
C ASP A 138 16.42 -20.34 -14.82
N VAL A 139 15.85 -20.16 -16.02
CA VAL A 139 16.29 -20.85 -17.25
C VAL A 139 17.73 -20.47 -17.61
N SER A 140 18.16 -19.26 -17.27
CA SER A 140 19.51 -18.76 -17.55
C SER A 140 20.56 -19.46 -16.69
N ASN A 141 20.34 -19.56 -15.37
CA ASN A 141 21.25 -20.30 -14.48
C ASN A 141 21.19 -21.80 -14.71
N PHE A 142 20.04 -22.33 -15.14
CA PHE A 142 19.92 -23.72 -15.55
C PHE A 142 20.83 -24.06 -16.74
N ASP A 143 20.85 -23.24 -17.79
CA ASP A 143 21.69 -23.44 -18.97
C ASP A 143 23.19 -23.31 -18.62
N LEU A 144 23.55 -22.32 -17.82
CA LEU A 144 24.92 -22.15 -17.31
C LEU A 144 25.40 -23.34 -16.46
N ALA A 145 24.55 -23.88 -15.58
CA ALA A 145 24.87 -25.04 -14.75
C ALA A 145 25.05 -26.32 -15.59
N LEU A 146 24.28 -26.48 -16.66
CA LEU A 146 24.41 -27.58 -17.62
C LEU A 146 25.71 -27.49 -18.42
N GLN A 147 26.06 -26.30 -18.90
CA GLN A 147 27.30 -26.06 -19.64
C GLN A 147 28.55 -26.20 -18.75
N GLY A 148 28.44 -25.83 -17.47
CA GLY A 148 29.51 -25.96 -16.48
C GLY A 148 29.67 -27.36 -15.86
N GLY A 149 28.80 -28.32 -16.18
CA GLY A 149 28.85 -29.68 -15.63
C GLY A 149 28.38 -29.78 -14.16
N TYR A 150 27.72 -28.76 -13.63
CA TYR A 150 27.20 -28.72 -12.26
C TYR A 150 25.81 -29.35 -12.18
N TYR A 151 25.73 -30.66 -12.40
CA TYR A 151 24.46 -31.41 -12.44
C TYR A 151 23.65 -31.36 -11.12
N GLY A 152 24.32 -31.15 -9.99
CA GLY A 152 23.63 -30.98 -8.70
C GLY A 152 22.85 -29.67 -8.62
N GLU A 153 23.40 -28.60 -9.18
CA GLU A 153 22.78 -27.28 -9.18
C GLU A 153 21.60 -27.23 -10.16
N SER A 154 21.75 -27.80 -11.36
CA SER A 154 20.66 -27.88 -12.33
C SER A 154 19.47 -28.71 -11.83
N LEU A 155 19.72 -29.80 -11.10
CA LEU A 155 18.67 -30.60 -10.46
C LEU A 155 17.96 -29.80 -9.35
N SER A 156 18.69 -29.00 -8.58
CA SER A 156 18.11 -28.15 -7.53
C SER A 156 17.16 -27.08 -8.11
N ILE A 157 17.53 -26.45 -9.23
CA ILE A 157 16.71 -25.44 -9.92
C ILE A 157 15.41 -26.07 -10.43
N ILE A 158 15.48 -27.25 -11.07
CA ILE A 158 14.29 -27.96 -11.54
C ILE A 158 13.38 -28.34 -10.37
N LEU A 159 13.94 -28.92 -9.30
CA LEU A 159 13.15 -29.35 -8.14
C LEU A 159 12.46 -28.15 -7.46
N GLN A 160 13.16 -27.03 -7.31
CA GLN A 160 12.59 -25.81 -6.75
C GLN A 160 11.47 -25.24 -7.62
N GLY A 161 11.66 -25.19 -8.95
CA GLY A 161 10.63 -24.76 -9.89
C GLY A 161 9.40 -25.68 -9.86
N MET A 162 9.61 -27.00 -9.87
CA MET A 162 8.56 -28.02 -9.74
C MET A 162 7.76 -27.86 -8.45
N LEU A 163 8.45 -27.74 -7.31
CA LEU A 163 7.81 -27.59 -6.00
C LEU A 163 6.99 -26.31 -5.94
N THR A 164 7.52 -25.21 -6.46
CA THR A 164 6.83 -23.92 -6.48
C THR A 164 5.60 -23.95 -7.39
N LEU A 165 5.70 -24.56 -8.58
CA LEU A 165 4.55 -24.74 -9.47
C LEU A 165 3.47 -25.58 -8.82
N LEU A 166 3.86 -26.68 -8.16
CA LEU A 166 2.94 -27.52 -7.41
C LEU A 166 2.27 -26.73 -6.28
N ALA A 167 3.02 -25.91 -5.55
CA ALA A 167 2.49 -25.05 -4.50
C ALA A 167 1.49 -24.02 -5.06
N ILE A 168 1.81 -23.34 -6.16
CA ILE A 168 0.93 -22.37 -6.81
C ILE A 168 -0.33 -23.06 -7.34
N ALA A 169 -0.19 -24.15 -8.09
CA ALA A 169 -1.30 -24.88 -8.68
C ALA A 169 -2.24 -25.47 -7.62
N SER A 170 -1.69 -26.05 -6.55
CA SER A 170 -2.47 -26.59 -5.43
C SER A 170 -3.20 -25.49 -4.65
N THR A 171 -2.54 -24.35 -4.39
CA THR A 171 -3.16 -23.17 -3.76
C THR A 171 -4.29 -22.60 -4.62
N LEU A 172 -4.11 -22.51 -5.94
CA LEU A 172 -5.16 -22.07 -6.86
C LEU A 172 -6.33 -23.07 -6.91
N ALA A 173 -6.04 -24.37 -6.88
CA ALA A 173 -7.06 -25.42 -6.82
C ALA A 173 -7.89 -25.34 -5.52
N TYR A 174 -7.27 -24.99 -4.39
CA TYR A 174 -7.98 -24.74 -3.13
C TYR A 174 -9.03 -23.63 -3.28
N PHE A 175 -8.63 -22.49 -3.85
CA PHE A 175 -9.52 -21.33 -4.08
C PHE A 175 -10.40 -21.45 -5.34
N HIS A 176 -10.36 -22.57 -6.06
CA HIS A 176 -11.16 -22.75 -7.27
C HIS A 176 -12.65 -22.91 -6.94
N PHE A 177 -13.40 -21.80 -6.91
CA PHE A 177 -14.86 -21.77 -6.68
C PHE A 177 -15.70 -22.26 -7.88
N GLY A 178 -15.10 -22.94 -8.88
CA GLY A 178 -15.76 -23.31 -10.13
C GLY A 178 -16.78 -24.45 -10.05
N ALA A 179 -16.90 -25.13 -8.90
CA ALA A 179 -17.92 -26.15 -8.70
C ALA A 179 -19.28 -25.48 -8.40
N ARG A 180 -19.95 -25.01 -9.46
CA ARG A 180 -21.36 -24.59 -9.40
C ARG A 180 -22.20 -25.79 -8.96
N GLY A 181 -22.67 -25.78 -7.72
CA GLY A 181 -23.78 -26.61 -7.30
C GLY A 181 -25.03 -26.19 -8.07
N ARG A 182 -25.50 -27.00 -9.02
CA ARG A 182 -26.88 -26.89 -9.51
C ARG A 182 -27.80 -27.47 -8.43
N GLY A 183 -28.34 -26.61 -7.57
CA GLY A 183 -29.38 -26.98 -6.60
C GLY A 183 -28.89 -27.80 -5.40
N LYS A 184 -29.61 -28.88 -5.05
CA LYS A 184 -29.42 -29.70 -3.82
C LYS A 184 -28.38 -30.83 -3.94
N GLN A 185 -27.62 -30.94 -5.03
CA GLN A 185 -26.60 -31.97 -5.18
C GLN A 185 -25.24 -31.46 -4.73
N ALA A 186 -24.51 -32.28 -3.97
CA ALA A 186 -23.13 -31.99 -3.59
C ALA A 186 -22.32 -31.73 -4.87
N PRO A 187 -21.57 -30.63 -4.96
CA PRO A 187 -20.76 -30.32 -6.12
C PRO A 187 -19.80 -31.49 -6.40
N GLN A 188 -19.95 -32.15 -7.55
CA GLN A 188 -19.01 -33.16 -8.01
C GLN A 188 -17.74 -32.44 -8.48
N ARG A 189 -16.77 -32.30 -7.58
CA ARG A 189 -15.39 -31.99 -7.95
C ARG A 189 -14.69 -33.27 -8.40
N ASN A 190 -13.83 -33.14 -9.40
CA ASN A 190 -12.94 -34.25 -9.79
C ASN A 190 -11.98 -34.56 -8.63
N ILE A 191 -11.74 -35.84 -8.35
CA ILE A 191 -10.87 -36.32 -7.25
C ILE A 191 -9.48 -35.67 -7.30
N LEU A 192 -8.94 -35.45 -8.50
CA LEU A 192 -7.65 -34.77 -8.69
C LEU A 192 -7.65 -33.32 -8.18
N VAL A 193 -8.76 -32.60 -8.35
CA VAL A 193 -8.91 -31.22 -7.87
C VAL A 193 -9.04 -31.19 -6.35
N ASP A 194 -9.72 -32.17 -5.75
CA ASP A 194 -9.85 -32.25 -4.29
C ASP A 194 -8.53 -32.58 -3.59
N VAL A 195 -7.72 -33.49 -4.15
CA VAL A 195 -6.38 -33.79 -3.61
C VAL A 195 -5.45 -32.59 -3.75
N LEU A 196 -5.46 -31.92 -4.91
CA LEU A 196 -4.69 -30.69 -5.11
C LEU A 196 -5.15 -29.57 -4.18
N ALA A 197 -6.45 -29.41 -3.98
CA ALA A 197 -7.00 -28.42 -3.04
C ALA A 197 -6.57 -28.71 -1.60
N TRP A 198 -6.57 -29.98 -1.18
CA TRP A 198 -6.09 -30.37 0.15
C TRP A 198 -4.61 -30.02 0.34
N ALA A 199 -3.75 -30.35 -0.64
CA ALA A 199 -2.35 -29.96 -0.61
C ALA A 199 -2.17 -28.42 -0.55
N GLY A 200 -2.99 -27.68 -1.31
CA GLY A 200 -3.01 -26.22 -1.28
C GLY A 200 -3.37 -25.66 0.09
N SER A 201 -4.29 -26.29 0.81
CA SER A 201 -4.67 -25.87 2.17
C SER A 201 -3.50 -25.94 3.15
N VAL A 202 -2.60 -26.93 3.00
CA VAL A 202 -1.39 -27.06 3.81
C VAL A 202 -0.41 -25.93 3.49
N PHE A 203 -0.18 -25.63 2.22
CA PHE A 203 0.67 -24.50 1.81
C PHE A 203 0.15 -23.16 2.35
N ILE A 204 -1.17 -22.93 2.28
CA ILE A 204 -1.80 -21.73 2.83
C ILE A 204 -1.59 -21.66 4.34
N ALA A 205 -1.81 -22.76 5.07
CA ALA A 205 -1.62 -22.80 6.52
C ALA A 205 -0.17 -22.47 6.92
N ILE A 206 0.82 -23.05 6.23
CA ILE A 206 2.24 -22.78 6.47
C ILE A 206 2.58 -21.31 6.16
N THR A 207 2.07 -20.79 5.04
CA THR A 207 2.34 -19.40 4.63
C THR A 207 1.73 -18.41 5.61
N LEU A 208 0.47 -18.61 6.01
CA LEU A 208 -0.20 -17.77 7.00
C LEU A 208 0.49 -17.83 8.37
N ALA A 209 0.91 -19.03 8.81
CA ALA A 209 1.68 -19.18 10.04
C ALA A 209 3.00 -18.41 9.99
N THR A 210 3.68 -18.45 8.85
CA THR A 210 4.96 -17.74 8.63
C THR A 210 4.76 -16.22 8.61
N LEU A 211 3.74 -15.73 7.90
CA LEU A 211 3.39 -14.31 7.87
C LEU A 211 2.98 -13.79 9.26
N PHE A 212 2.15 -14.54 9.97
CA PHE A 212 1.75 -14.20 11.33
C PHE A 212 2.94 -14.13 12.28
N SER A 213 3.82 -15.14 12.24
CA SER A 213 5.06 -15.15 13.01
C SER A 213 5.95 -13.95 12.67
N GLY A 214 6.12 -13.64 11.38
CA GLY A 214 6.90 -12.48 10.94
C GLY A 214 6.33 -11.16 11.45
N VAL A 215 5.02 -10.97 11.38
CA VAL A 215 4.34 -9.77 11.91
C VAL A 215 4.51 -9.68 13.43
N LEU A 216 4.36 -10.80 14.16
CA LEU A 216 4.55 -10.82 15.61
C LEU A 216 5.99 -10.47 15.99
N LEU A 217 6.98 -11.05 15.31
CA LEU A 217 8.39 -10.75 15.55
C LEU A 217 8.73 -9.29 15.24
N ALA A 218 8.20 -8.75 14.14
CA ALA A 218 8.37 -7.35 13.80
C ALA A 218 7.73 -6.43 14.85
N ALA A 219 6.51 -6.75 15.31
CA ALA A 219 5.83 -5.99 16.35
C ALA A 219 6.56 -6.04 17.70
N MET A 220 7.08 -7.21 18.10
CA MET A 220 7.90 -7.37 19.30
C MET A 220 9.23 -6.62 19.19
N GLY A 221 9.87 -6.65 18.01
CA GLY A 221 11.06 -5.86 17.72
C GLY A 221 10.81 -4.37 17.84
N ALA A 222 9.74 -3.87 17.21
CA ALA A 222 9.34 -2.46 17.31
C ALA A 222 9.01 -2.05 18.74
N LEU A 223 8.28 -2.88 19.51
CA LEU A 223 7.98 -2.61 20.91
C LEU A 223 9.27 -2.53 21.75
N THR A 224 10.18 -3.48 21.55
CA THR A 224 11.47 -3.52 22.26
C THR A 224 12.28 -2.26 21.95
N GLU A 225 12.34 -1.84 20.69
CA GLU A 225 13.02 -0.61 20.27
C GLU A 225 12.39 0.64 20.92
N ARG A 226 11.05 0.72 20.99
CA ARG A 226 10.38 1.85 21.66
C ARG A 226 10.61 1.85 23.17
N LEU A 227 10.67 0.68 23.83
CA LEU A 227 10.98 0.58 25.26
C LEU A 227 12.44 0.93 25.55
N ASP A 228 13.37 0.48 24.72
CA ASP A 228 14.80 0.81 24.83
C ASP A 228 15.04 2.31 24.64
N PHE A 229 14.36 2.92 23.66
CA PHE A 229 14.36 4.37 23.46
C PHE A 229 13.89 5.13 24.72
N LEU A 230 12.80 4.70 25.35
CA LEU A 230 12.29 5.32 26.57
C LEU A 230 13.23 5.13 27.77
N TYR A 231 13.81 3.95 27.91
CA TYR A 231 14.80 3.65 28.95
C TYR A 231 16.06 4.51 28.79
N THR A 232 16.59 4.60 27.56
CA THR A 232 17.74 5.43 27.24
C THR A 232 17.45 6.91 27.50
N LEU A 233 16.26 7.38 27.11
CA LEU A 233 15.84 8.76 27.37
C LEU A 233 15.74 9.06 28.87
N PHE A 234 15.17 8.14 29.66
CA PHE A 234 15.05 8.29 31.11
C PHE A 234 16.42 8.32 31.79
N THR A 235 17.31 7.38 31.46
CA THR A 235 18.66 7.32 32.05
C THR A 235 19.51 8.53 31.69
N GLN A 236 19.44 9.02 30.45
CA GLN A 236 20.11 10.27 30.05
C GLN A 236 19.59 11.49 30.80
N TRP A 237 18.31 11.50 31.18
CA TRP A 237 17.70 12.60 31.92
C TRP A 237 18.06 12.56 33.40
N VAL A 238 18.11 11.36 34.01
CA VAL A 238 18.50 11.17 35.41
C VAL A 238 20.00 11.39 35.63
N ALA A 239 20.85 11.10 34.64
CA ALA A 239 22.30 11.26 34.73
C ALA A 239 22.79 12.71 34.54
N ARG A 240 21.90 13.66 34.24
CA ARG A 240 22.18 15.10 34.12
C ARG A 240 21.78 15.82 35.39
#